data_AF-A7T8P0-F1
#
_entry.id   AF-A7T8P0-F1
#
_cell.length_a   1.000
_cell.length_b   1.000
_cell.length_c   1.000
_cell.angle_alpha   90.00
_cell.angle_beta   90.00
_cell.angle_gamma   90.00
#
_symmetry.space_group_name_H-M   'P 1'
#
loop_
_entity.id
_entity.type
_entity.pdbx_description
1 polymer ?
#
loop_
_entity_poly.entity_id
_entity_poly.type
_entity_poly.pdbx_seq_one_letter_code
_entity_poly.pdbx_strand_id
1 'polypeptide(L)'
;ICNALTVWGLDLVPYSSPAAQDARKNPQNQQAFICNLQQHWFTLRKLGSQWFNINSLKTEPELVSETYLSMYLTQLQAEGYSIFVVHGKLPECEADQLLRL
;
A
#
# COMPACT_ATOMS: atom_id res chain seq x y z
N ILE A 1 12.49 -7.49 -3.17
CA ILE A 1 11.09 -7.50 -2.65
C ILE A 1 10.19 -8.42 -3.48
N CYS A 2 10.15 -8.29 -4.81
CA CYS A 2 9.27 -9.15 -5.66
C CYS A 2 9.46 -10.66 -5.45
N ASN A 3 10.70 -11.15 -5.34
CA ASN A 3 10.98 -12.58 -5.10
C ASN A 3 10.55 -13.07 -3.72
N ALA A 4 10.42 -12.17 -2.73
CA ALA A 4 9.98 -12.55 -1.40
C ALA A 4 8.46 -12.68 -1.33
N LEU A 5 7.74 -11.83 -2.06
CA LEU A 5 6.27 -11.81 -2.10
C LEU A 5 5.69 -12.97 -2.92
N THR A 6 6.38 -13.39 -3.98
CA THR A 6 5.98 -14.54 -4.80
C THR A 6 5.95 -15.85 -4.01
N VAL A 7 6.79 -16.00 -2.97
CA VAL A 7 6.73 -17.15 -2.04
C VAL A 7 5.38 -17.23 -1.31
N TRP A 8 4.74 -16.08 -1.09
CA TRP A 8 3.42 -15.97 -0.45
C TRP A 8 2.27 -15.91 -1.45
N GLY A 9 2.54 -16.12 -2.75
CA GLY A 9 1.53 -15.96 -3.80
C GLY A 9 1.06 -14.51 -3.97
N LEU A 10 1.92 -13.54 -3.63
CA LEU A 10 1.65 -12.12 -3.78
C LEU A 10 2.40 -11.55 -4.98
N ASP A 11 1.68 -10.78 -5.79
CA ASP A 11 2.21 -10.12 -6.97
C ASP A 11 2.35 -8.61 -6.74
N LEU A 12 3.39 -8.02 -7.32
CA LEU A 12 3.59 -6.56 -7.33
C LEU A 12 3.32 -6.01 -8.72
N VAL A 13 2.28 -5.19 -8.82
CA VAL A 13 1.92 -4.51 -10.06
C VAL A 13 2.35 -3.05 -9.98
N PRO A 14 3.19 -2.56 -10.91
CA PRO A 14 3.55 -1.14 -10.96
C PRO A 14 2.29 -0.27 -11.08
N TYR A 15 2.19 0.77 -10.26
CA TYR A 15 1.03 1.67 -10.24
C TYR A 15 0.86 2.48 -11.52
N SER A 16 1.87 2.53 -12.39
CA SER A 16 1.78 3.10 -13.75
C SER A 16 1.25 2.11 -14.79
N SER A 17 1.23 0.81 -14.50
CA SER A 17 0.79 -0.24 -15.42
C SER A 17 -0.72 -0.16 -15.72
N PRO A 18 -1.19 -0.56 -16.91
CA PRO A 18 -2.61 -0.74 -17.18
C PRO A 18 -3.30 -1.67 -16.16
N ALA A 19 -2.60 -2.69 -15.68
CA ALA A 19 -3.13 -3.63 -14.69
C ALA A 19 -3.46 -2.99 -13.32
N ALA A 20 -2.92 -1.80 -13.02
CA ALA A 20 -3.23 -1.03 -11.81
C ALA A 20 -4.35 0.01 -12.02
N GLN A 21 -5.11 -0.06 -13.11
CA GLN A 21 -6.17 0.92 -13.41
C GLN A 21 -7.24 0.97 -12.30
N ASP A 22 -7.63 -0.18 -11.76
CA ASP A 22 -8.62 -0.24 -10.69
C ASP A 22 -8.09 0.35 -9.39
N ALA A 23 -6.80 0.14 -9.09
CA ALA A 23 -6.14 0.75 -7.95
C ALA A 23 -6.04 2.28 -8.08
N ARG A 24 -5.91 2.82 -9.31
CA ARG A 24 -5.95 4.27 -9.56
C ARG A 24 -7.35 4.87 -9.38
N LYS A 25 -8.37 4.15 -9.82
CA LYS A 25 -9.77 4.61 -9.73
C LYS A 25 -10.31 4.49 -8.31
N ASN A 26 -9.98 3.38 -7.62
CA ASN A 26 -10.49 3.02 -6.31
C ASN A 26 -9.36 2.49 -5.42
N PRO A 27 -8.42 3.34 -4.98
CA PRO A 27 -7.29 2.91 -4.15
C PRO A 27 -7.72 2.28 -2.82
N GLN A 28 -8.86 2.69 -2.27
CA GLN A 28 -9.41 2.19 -1.02
C GLN A 28 -9.83 0.71 -1.05
N ASN A 29 -10.04 0.16 -2.25
CA ASN A 29 -10.40 -1.26 -2.45
C ASN A 29 -9.18 -2.18 -2.47
N GLN A 30 -7.96 -1.62 -2.48
CA GLN A 30 -6.74 -2.40 -2.43
C GLN A 30 -6.40 -2.81 -1.00
N GLN A 31 -5.50 -3.78 -0.85
CA GLN A 31 -5.05 -4.23 0.47
C GLN A 31 -3.78 -3.51 0.92
N ALA A 32 -2.84 -3.28 -0.02
CA ALA A 32 -1.60 -2.58 0.29
C ALA A 32 -0.95 -1.96 -0.96
N PHE A 33 -0.16 -0.91 -0.72
CA PHE A 33 0.76 -0.31 -1.67
C PHE A 33 2.16 -0.30 -1.07
N ILE A 34 3.16 -0.53 -1.92
CA ILE A 34 4.56 -0.37 -1.57
C ILE A 34 5.10 0.81 -2.36
N CYS A 35 5.72 1.75 -1.65
CA CYS A 35 6.26 2.96 -2.24
C CYS A 35 7.78 2.98 -2.07
N ASN A 36 8.49 3.40 -3.11
CA ASN A 36 9.94 3.58 -3.09
C ASN A 36 10.36 4.93 -3.66
N LEU A 37 11.27 5.61 -2.97
CA LEU A 37 12.03 6.74 -3.51
C LEU A 37 13.48 6.62 -3.05
N GLN A 38 14.42 6.63 -4.00
CA GLN A 38 15.86 6.71 -3.72
C GLN A 38 16.34 5.75 -2.61
N GLN A 39 16.04 4.45 -2.76
CA GLN A 39 16.39 3.38 -1.79
C GLN A 39 15.60 3.39 -0.48
N HIS A 40 14.71 4.36 -0.25
CA HIS A 40 13.79 4.34 0.88
C HIS A 40 12.48 3.64 0.53
N TRP A 41 12.08 2.64 1.32
CA TRP A 41 10.86 1.87 1.12
C TRP A 41 9.89 2.09 2.29
N PHE A 42 8.62 2.30 1.98
CA PHE A 42 7.55 2.27 2.97
C PHE A 42 6.29 1.61 2.41
N THR A 43 5.37 1.25 3.29
CA THR A 43 4.15 0.52 2.92
C THR A 43 2.93 1.29 3.39
N LEU A 44 1.94 1.43 2.51
CA LEU A 44 0.58 1.81 2.87
C LEU A 44 -0.25 0.54 2.94
N ARG A 45 -0.80 0.20 4.10
CA ARG A 45 -1.56 -1.03 4.29
C ARG A 45 -2.93 -0.73 4.87
N LYS A 46 -3.95 -1.39 4.33
CA LYS A 46 -5.28 -1.44 4.94
C LYS A 46 -5.26 -2.44 6.09
N LEU A 47 -5.59 -1.96 7.28
CA LEU A 47 -5.79 -2.79 8.47
C LEU A 47 -7.25 -2.63 8.93
N GLY A 48 -8.02 -3.72 8.88
CA GLY A 48 -9.46 -3.67 9.10
C GLY A 48 -10.17 -2.77 8.09
N SER A 49 -10.73 -1.65 8.55
CA SER A 49 -11.38 -0.64 7.70
C SER A 49 -10.52 0.61 7.43
N GLN A 50 -9.32 0.69 8.01
CA GLN A 50 -8.50 1.89 8.04
C GLN A 50 -7.18 1.71 7.29
N TRP A 51 -6.65 2.80 6.71
CA TRP A 51 -5.34 2.78 6.05
C TRP A 51 -4.25 3.30 6.97
N PHE A 52 -3.09 2.68 6.92
CA PHE A 52 -1.93 3.08 7.71
C PHE A 52 -0.70 3.27 6.83
N ASN A 53 0.02 4.35 7.07
CA ASN A 53 1.36 4.57 6.55
C ASN A 53 2.39 3.99 7.51
N ILE A 54 3.03 2.91 7.08
CA ILE A 54 4.06 2.19 7.81
C ILE A 54 5.41 2.57 7.20
N ASN A 55 5.86 3.78 7.56
CA ASN A 55 7.16 4.31 7.15
C ASN A 55 8.16 4.11 8.28
N SER A 56 9.29 3.44 7.99
CA SER A 56 10.33 3.14 8.97
C SER A 56 11.03 4.37 9.55
N LEU A 57 10.88 5.54 8.91
CA LEU A 57 11.38 6.81 9.44
C LEU A 57 10.46 7.40 10.52
N LYS A 58 9.25 6.86 10.67
CA LYS A 58 8.28 7.28 11.69
C LYS A 58 8.31 6.31 12.85
N THR A 59 8.18 6.85 14.05
CA THR A 59 8.17 6.06 15.29
C THR A 59 6.90 5.22 15.43
N GLU A 60 5.82 5.63 14.77
CA GLU A 60 4.51 4.99 14.82
C GLU A 60 3.81 4.97 13.45
N PRO A 61 2.89 4.02 13.21
CA PRO A 61 2.05 3.99 12.01
C PRO A 61 1.09 5.17 12.00
N GLU A 62 1.03 5.88 10.88
CA GLU A 62 0.09 7.01 10.76
C GLU A 62 -1.19 6.60 10.08
N LEU A 63 -2.32 7.03 10.64
CA LEU A 63 -3.64 6.83 10.04
C LEU A 63 -3.79 7.69 8.77
N VAL A 64 -4.22 7.05 7.69
CA VAL A 64 -4.53 7.67 6.41
C VAL A 64 -6.02 7.48 6.16
N SER A 65 -6.75 8.57 5.92
CA SER A 65 -8.16 8.47 5.51
C SER A 65 -8.26 8.02 4.05
N GLU A 66 -9.37 7.38 3.67
CA GLU A 66 -9.58 6.95 2.28
C GLU A 66 -9.57 8.14 1.30
N THR A 67 -10.08 9.29 1.72
CA THR A 67 -10.05 10.54 0.93
C THR A 67 -8.64 11.09 0.78
N TYR A 68 -7.80 10.96 1.81
CA TYR A 68 -6.40 11.40 1.75
C TYR A 68 -5.53 10.42 0.96
N LEU A 69 -5.84 9.12 0.97
CA LEU A 69 -5.06 8.08 0.29
C LEU A 69 -4.85 8.38 -1.20
N SER A 70 -5.91 8.78 -1.91
CA SER A 70 -5.82 9.09 -3.35
C SER A 70 -4.94 10.31 -3.63
N MET A 71 -5.07 11.35 -2.81
CA MET A 71 -4.21 12.55 -2.89
C MET A 71 -2.77 12.20 -2.56
N TYR A 72 -2.54 11.40 -1.53
CA TYR A 72 -1.21 10.98 -1.10
C TYR A 72 -0.51 10.16 -2.18
N LEU A 73 -1.18 9.17 -2.78
CA LEU A 73 -0.63 8.41 -3.90
C LEU A 73 -0.29 9.30 -5.11
N THR A 74 -1.14 10.29 -5.41
CA THR A 74 -0.90 11.25 -6.49
C THR A 74 0.33 12.12 -6.21
N GLN A 75 0.48 12.60 -4.97
CA GLN A 75 1.64 13.37 -4.54
C GLN A 75 2.92 12.53 -4.67
N LEU A 76 2.91 11.28 -4.20
CA LEU A 76 4.05 10.37 -4.33
C LEU A 76 4.44 10.16 -5.80
N GLN A 77 3.48 10.00 -6.72
CA GLN A 77 3.80 9.92 -8.15
C GLN A 77 4.46 11.19 -8.67
N ALA A 78 3.97 12.37 -8.26
CA ALA A 78 4.53 13.66 -8.68
C ALA A 78 5.95 13.89 -8.14
N GLU A 79 6.24 13.38 -6.94
CA GLU A 79 7.58 13.41 -6.32
C GLU A 79 8.54 12.36 -6.94
N GLY A 80 8.06 11.50 -7.85
CA GLY A 80 8.87 10.50 -8.54
C GLY A 80 8.99 9.16 -7.80
N TYR A 81 8.11 8.88 -6.84
CA TYR A 81 8.07 7.57 -6.18
C TYR A 81 7.67 6.48 -7.18
N SER A 82 8.36 5.34 -7.08
CA SER A 82 7.89 4.09 -7.68
C SER A 82 6.87 3.45 -6.74
N ILE A 83 5.62 3.44 -7.16
CA ILE A 83 4.50 2.87 -6.39
C ILE A 83 4.14 1.51 -7.00
N PHE A 84 3.91 0.52 -6.15
CA PHE A 84 3.48 -0.83 -6.52
C PHE A 84 2.22 -1.21 -5.75
N VAL A 85 1.24 -1.76 -6.42
CA VAL A 85 0.05 -2.35 -5.82
C VAL A 85 0.36 -3.80 -5.47
N VAL A 86 0.01 -4.22 -4.25
CA VAL A 86 0.13 -5.62 -3.83
C VAL A 86 -1.16 -6.34 -4.20
N HIS A 87 -1.06 -7.34 -5.07
CA HIS A 87 -2.15 -8.23 -5.45
C HIS A 87 -1.99 -9.60 -4.78
N GLY A 88 -3.12 -10.22 -4.45
CA GLY A 88 -3.19 -11.51 -3.76
C GLY A 88 -3.76 -11.39 -2.34
N LYS A 89 -3.82 -12.52 -1.63
CA LYS A 89 -4.38 -12.57 -0.27
C LYS A 89 -3.26 -12.35 0.74
N LEU A 90 -3.28 -11.22 1.45
CA LEU A 90 -2.34 -11.01 2.55
C LEU A 90 -2.62 -12.00 3.69
N PRO A 91 -1.58 -12.43 4.44
CA PRO A 91 -1.78 -13.24 5.62
C PRO A 91 -2.58 -12.46 6.67
N GLU A 92 -3.44 -13.19 7.39
CA GLU A 92 -4.22 -12.61 8.47
C GLU A 92 -3.31 -12.08 9.56
N CYS A 93 -3.64 -10.91 10.11
CA CYS A 93 -2.91 -10.32 11.22
C CYS A 93 -3.87 -9.92 12.35
N GLU A 94 -3.35 -9.90 13.56
CA GLU A 94 -4.14 -9.57 14.76
C GLU A 94 -4.65 -8.12 14.73
N ALA A 95 -3.85 -7.20 14.16
CA ALA A 95 -4.27 -5.80 13.95
C ALA A 95 -5.50 -5.68 13.02
N ASP A 96 -5.60 -6.53 11.99
CA ASP A 96 -6.78 -6.59 11.13
C ASP A 96 -8.03 -7.01 11.91
N GLN A 97 -7.89 -7.87 12.92
CA GLN A 97 -9.01 -8.34 13.72
C GLN A 97 -9.45 -7.30 14.75
N LEU A 98 -8.49 -6.63 15.40
CA LEU A 98 -8.75 -5.59 16.38
C LEU A 98 -9.40 -4.33 15.77
N LEU A 99 -8.99 -3.96 14.55
CA LEU A 99 -9.48 -2.77 13.84
C LEU A 99 -10.73 -3.03 12.98
N ARG A 100 -11.32 -4.23 13.10
CA ARG A 100 -12.64 -4.58 12.55
C ARG A 100 -13.79 -4.38 13.55
N LEU A 101 -13.46 -4.25 14.85
CA LEU A 101 -14.41 -3.95 15.93
C LEU A 101 -14.84 -2.49 15.88
#